data_AF-A0A6L3XIM4-F1
#
_entry.id   AF-A0A6L3XIM4-F1
#
_cell.length_a   1.000
_cell.length_b   1.000
_cell.length_c   1.000
_cell.angle_alpha   90.00
_cell.angle_beta   90.00
_cell.angle_gamma   90.00
#
_symmetry.space_group_name_H-M   'P 1'
#
loop_
_entity.id
_entity.type
_entity.pdbx_description
1 polymer ?
#
loop_
_entity_poly.entity_id
_entity_poly.type
_entity_poly.pdbx_seq_one_letter_code
_entity_poly.pdbx_strand_id
1 'polypeptide(L)'
;CGSQPNLQRQVIGDMLRDWDKRYPGRIETMFSAMQNVVPSHLADVELFDFKGINHGSEVVNGGDLAFDREEIPMQPAGWQPEEEDAQFDELRLNVVEVK
;
A
#
# COMPACT_ATOMS: atom_id res chain seq x y z
N CYS A 1 -31.43 24.30 -22.72
CA CYS A 1 -30.86 23.08 -23.31
C CYS A 1 -30.13 22.31 -22.20
N GLY A 2 -30.12 20.97 -22.24
CA GLY A 2 -29.03 20.21 -21.61
C GLY A 2 -29.31 19.22 -20.47
N SER A 3 -30.51 19.08 -19.91
CA SER A 3 -30.75 18.04 -18.89
C SER A 3 -31.49 16.82 -19.46
N GLN A 4 -30.91 16.18 -20.48
CA GLN A 4 -31.41 14.86 -20.86
C GLN A 4 -31.01 13.85 -19.76
N PRO A 5 -31.97 13.04 -19.26
CA PRO A 5 -31.63 11.97 -18.33
C PRO A 5 -30.65 11.02 -19.03
N ASN A 6 -29.59 10.64 -18.32
CA ASN A 6 -28.47 9.80 -18.79
C ASN A 6 -27.39 10.48 -19.65
N LEU A 7 -27.42 11.80 -19.87
CA LEU A 7 -26.35 12.47 -20.61
C LEU A 7 -24.98 12.27 -19.97
N GLN A 8 -24.89 12.34 -18.64
CA GLN A 8 -23.64 12.09 -17.91
C GLN A 8 -23.13 10.66 -18.09
N ARG A 9 -24.04 9.66 -18.11
CA ARG A 9 -23.66 8.26 -18.36
C ARG A 9 -23.06 8.09 -19.76
N GLN A 10 -23.60 8.78 -20.77
CA GLN A 10 -23.06 8.77 -22.12
C GLN A 10 -21.66 9.40 -22.16
N VAL A 11 -21.49 10.58 -21.54
CA VAL A 11 -20.19 11.28 -21.45
C VAL A 11 -19.13 10.41 -20.78
N ILE A 12 -19.47 9.76 -19.65
CA ILE A 12 -18.54 8.84 -18.97
C ILE A 12 -18.22 7.64 -19.85
N GLY A 13 -19.21 7.07 -20.54
CA GLY A 13 -18.99 5.95 -21.46
C GLY A 13 -18.02 6.31 -22.60
N ASP A 14 -18.14 7.51 -23.16
CA ASP A 14 -17.23 7.98 -24.21
C ASP A 14 -15.82 8.25 -23.69
N MET A 15 -15.70 8.80 -22.48
CA MET A 15 -14.41 9.00 -21.81
C MET A 15 -13.67 7.68 -21.56
N LEU A 16 -14.37 6.64 -21.09
CA LEU A 16 -13.77 5.32 -20.88
C LEU A 16 -13.28 4.70 -22.21
N ARG A 17 -14.08 4.82 -23.29
CA ARG A 17 -13.68 4.33 -24.62
C ARG A 17 -12.46 5.06 -25.18
N ASP A 18 -12.35 6.36 -24.94
CA ASP A 18 -11.17 7.14 -25.36
C ASP A 18 -9.91 6.68 -24.61
N TRP A 19 -10.02 6.44 -23.31
CA TRP A 19 -8.91 5.93 -22.50
C TRP A 19 -8.42 4.56 -22.93
N ASP A 20 -9.32 3.65 -23.30
CA ASP A 20 -8.95 2.33 -23.81
C ASP A 20 -8.23 2.39 -25.17
N LYS A 21 -8.71 3.26 -26.08
CA LYS A 21 -8.03 3.49 -27.37
C LYS A 21 -6.61 4.01 -27.19
N ARG A 22 -6.40 4.91 -26.22
CA ARG A 22 -5.10 5.50 -25.93
C ARG A 22 -4.18 4.55 -25.16
N TYR A 23 -4.75 3.72 -24.30
CA TYR A 23 -4.04 2.78 -23.43
C TYR A 23 -4.79 1.44 -23.42
N PRO A 24 -4.49 0.54 -24.36
CA PRO A 24 -5.15 -0.75 -24.45
C PRO A 24 -5.03 -1.53 -23.14
N GLY A 25 -6.13 -2.10 -22.64
CA GLY A 25 -6.14 -2.85 -21.37
C GLY A 25 -6.46 -2.00 -20.13
N ARG A 26 -6.70 -0.68 -20.31
CA ARG A 26 -6.96 0.23 -19.20
C ARG A 26 -8.32 0.00 -18.58
N ILE A 27 -9.36 -0.31 -19.37
CA ILE A 27 -10.70 -0.58 -18.83
C ILE A 27 -10.67 -1.83 -17.95
N GLU A 28 -9.98 -2.88 -18.37
CA GLU A 28 -9.80 -4.13 -17.63
C GLU A 28 -9.07 -3.87 -16.32
N THR A 29 -7.98 -3.09 -16.36
CA THR A 29 -7.23 -2.69 -15.17
C THR A 29 -8.12 -1.92 -14.18
N MET A 30 -8.89 -0.95 -14.68
CA MET A 30 -9.83 -0.21 -13.84
C MET A 30 -10.94 -1.11 -13.27
N PHE A 31 -11.46 -2.05 -14.07
CA PHE A 31 -12.48 -3.00 -13.63
C PHE A 31 -11.96 -3.91 -12.52
N SER A 32 -10.76 -4.48 -12.68
CA SER A 32 -10.12 -5.27 -11.62
C SER A 32 -9.83 -4.45 -10.37
N ALA A 33 -9.45 -3.18 -10.50
CA ALA A 33 -9.26 -2.30 -9.35
C ALA A 33 -10.57 -2.06 -8.57
N MET A 34 -11.69 -1.88 -9.28
CA MET A 34 -13.01 -1.72 -8.64
C MET A 34 -13.49 -2.96 -7.89
N GLN A 35 -13.00 -4.16 -8.23
CA GLN A 35 -13.33 -5.39 -7.50
C GLN A 35 -12.57 -5.54 -6.18
N ASN A 36 -11.45 -4.83 -6.02
CA ASN A 36 -10.56 -4.92 -4.85
C ASN A 36 -10.60 -3.65 -4.00
N VAL A 37 -11.75 -2.98 -3.94
CA VAL A 37 -11.94 -1.73 -3.19
C VAL A 37 -12.43 -2.01 -1.78
N VAL A 38 -11.83 -1.37 -0.76
CA VAL A 38 -12.37 -1.38 0.61
C VAL A 38 -13.35 -0.21 0.80
N PRO A 39 -14.37 -0.32 1.68
CA PRO A 39 -15.37 0.74 1.87
C PRO A 39 -14.77 2.13 2.17
N SER A 40 -13.62 2.19 2.84
CA SER A 40 -12.90 3.44 3.12
C SER A 40 -12.41 4.17 1.85
N HIS A 41 -12.12 3.46 0.76
CA HIS A 41 -11.67 4.06 -0.51
C HIS A 41 -12.78 4.79 -1.27
N LEU A 42 -14.05 4.46 -1.02
CA LEU A 42 -15.19 5.08 -1.71
C LEU A 42 -15.62 6.41 -1.09
N ALA A 43 -14.97 6.84 0.01
CA ALA A 43 -15.29 8.07 0.75
C ALA A 43 -16.79 8.21 1.07
N ASP A 44 -17.47 7.07 1.26
CA ASP A 44 -18.90 7.01 1.51
C ASP A 44 -19.16 6.86 3.02
N VAL A 45 -19.78 7.88 3.61
CA VAL A 45 -20.08 7.94 5.06
C VAL A 45 -21.18 6.98 5.49
N GLU A 46 -22.00 6.47 4.56
CA GLU A 46 -23.00 5.44 4.85
C GLU A 46 -22.35 4.04 4.89
N LEU A 47 -21.32 3.82 4.06
CA LEU A 47 -20.62 2.55 3.97
C LEU A 47 -19.45 2.43 4.96
N PHE A 48 -18.87 3.55 5.39
CA PHE A 48 -17.75 3.57 6.33
C PHE A 48 -17.91 4.70 7.37
N ASP A 49 -17.90 4.35 8.66
CA ASP A 49 -18.01 5.32 9.75
C ASP A 49 -16.67 6.03 10.01
N PHE A 50 -16.44 7.11 9.26
CA PHE A 50 -15.26 7.94 9.45
C PHE A 50 -15.25 8.69 10.80
N LYS A 51 -16.41 8.89 11.45
CA LYS A 51 -16.51 9.67 12.69
C LYS A 51 -16.10 8.86 13.92
N GLY A 52 -16.28 7.54 13.86
CA GLY A 52 -15.93 6.60 14.92
C GLY A 52 -14.44 6.20 14.96
N ILE A 53 -13.62 6.65 14.01
CA ILE A 53 -12.19 6.31 13.98
C ILE A 53 -11.48 6.93 15.20
N ASN A 54 -10.84 6.08 16.00
CA ASN A 54 -10.04 6.48 17.16
C ASN A 54 -8.60 5.97 17.02
N HIS A 55 -7.64 6.70 17.60
CA HIS A 55 -6.25 6.26 17.60
C HIS A 55 -6.11 4.92 18.35
N GLY A 56 -5.71 3.87 17.65
CA GLY A 56 -5.54 2.52 18.22
C GLY A 56 -6.78 1.62 18.18
N SER A 57 -7.85 1.99 17.46
CA SER A 57 -8.97 1.08 17.21
C SER A 57 -8.54 -0.13 16.37
N GLU A 58 -9.11 -1.31 16.64
CA GLU A 58 -8.94 -2.48 15.79
C GLU A 58 -9.36 -2.14 14.35
N VAL A 59 -8.65 -2.74 13.39
CA VAL A 59 -8.84 -2.48 11.97
C VAL A 59 -10.26 -2.92 11.54
N VAL A 60 -11.18 -1.96 11.48
CA VAL A 60 -12.57 -2.21 11.09
C VAL A 60 -12.60 -2.60 9.61
N ASN A 61 -13.14 -3.77 9.28
CA ASN A 61 -13.27 -4.31 7.91
C ASN A 61 -11.95 -4.41 7.13
N GLY A 62 -10.85 -4.78 7.79
CA GLY A 62 -9.58 -5.06 7.11
C GLY A 62 -8.76 -3.83 6.73
N GLY A 63 -9.32 -2.62 6.88
CA GLY A 63 -8.58 -1.35 6.77
C GLY A 63 -7.90 -1.15 5.42
N ASP A 64 -7.20 -0.04 5.28
CA ASP A 64 -6.32 0.18 4.14
C ASP A 64 -4.88 -0.08 4.58
N LEU A 65 -4.37 -1.27 4.27
CA LEU A 65 -2.98 -1.65 4.56
C LEU A 65 -1.96 -0.86 3.72
N ALA A 66 -2.38 -0.10 2.70
CA ALA A 66 -1.47 0.61 1.80
C ALA A 66 -0.59 1.63 2.52
N PHE A 67 -1.01 2.10 3.70
CA PHE A 67 -0.26 3.06 4.52
C PHE A 67 0.17 2.49 5.88
N ASP A 68 -0.06 1.21 6.12
CA ASP A 68 0.39 0.58 7.35
C ASP A 68 1.91 0.41 7.35
N ARG A 69 2.52 0.67 8.50
CA ARG A 69 3.96 0.52 8.65
C ARG A 69 4.30 -0.96 8.59
N GLU A 70 5.07 -1.37 7.58
CA GLU A 70 5.60 -2.73 7.51
C GLU A 70 6.37 -3.05 8.81
N GLU A 71 6.01 -4.16 9.46
CA GLU A 71 6.79 -4.72 10.55
C GLU A 71 8.09 -5.28 9.97
N ILE A 72 9.14 -4.44 9.95
CA ILE A 72 10.47 -4.90 9.58
C ILE A 72 10.93 -5.85 10.69
N PRO A 73 11.13 -7.15 10.39
CA PRO A 73 11.59 -8.09 11.40
C PRO A 73 12.94 -7.61 11.91
N MET A 74 13.08 -7.55 13.25
CA MET A 74 14.33 -7.14 13.91
C MET A 74 15.52 -8.01 13.47
N GLN A 75 15.24 -9.23 13.02
CA GLN A 75 16.22 -10.14 12.43
C GLN A 75 15.86 -10.41 10.96
N PRO A 76 16.71 -10.01 10.00
CA PRO A 76 16.46 -10.28 8.60
C PRO A 76 16.48 -11.78 8.31
N ALA A 77 15.64 -12.24 7.38
CA ALA A 77 15.62 -13.64 6.97
C ALA A 77 16.99 -14.03 6.38
N GLY A 78 17.66 -15.00 7.02
CA GLY A 78 19.02 -15.42 6.66
C GLY A 78 20.10 -14.93 7.63
N TRP A 79 19.75 -14.16 8.67
CA TRP A 79 20.68 -13.88 9.78
C TRP A 79 20.98 -15.18 10.53
N GLN A 80 22.17 -15.73 10.28
CA GLN A 80 22.77 -16.75 11.12
C GLN A 80 23.65 -16.00 12.13
N PRO A 81 23.55 -16.26 13.44
CA PRO A 81 24.59 -15.81 14.36
C PRO A 81 25.88 -16.48 13.89
N GLU A 82 26.75 -15.72 13.24
CA GLU A 82 28.05 -16.23 12.85
C GLU A 82 28.80 -16.52 14.16
N GLU A 83 29.10 -17.79 14.42
CA GLU A 83 30.03 -18.19 15.48
C GLU A 83 31.43 -17.53 15.29
N GLU A 84 31.63 -16.79 14.20
CA GLU A 84 32.83 -16.00 13.87
C GLU A 84 33.06 -14.76 14.74
N ASP A 85 32.05 -14.21 15.43
CA ASP A 85 32.27 -13.07 16.34
C ASP A 85 33.25 -13.41 17.48
N ALA A 86 33.32 -14.70 17.87
CA ALA A 86 34.30 -15.18 18.84
C ALA A 86 35.74 -15.27 18.29
N GLN A 87 35.91 -15.40 16.97
CA GLN A 87 37.23 -15.44 16.32
C GLN A 87 37.80 -14.05 16.05
N PHE A 88 36.95 -13.03 15.83
CA PHE A 88 37.43 -11.65 15.60
C PHE A 88 38.04 -10.99 16.84
N ASP A 89 37.69 -11.45 18.06
CA ASP A 89 38.30 -10.96 19.29
C ASP A 89 39.75 -11.45 19.49
N GLU A 90 40.13 -12.60 18.91
CA GLU A 90 41.52 -13.11 18.94
C GLU A 90 42.45 -12.37 17.96
N LEU A 91 41.90 -11.69 16.94
CA LEU A 91 42.65 -10.99 15.88
C LEU A 91 42.85 -9.50 16.14
N ARG A 92 42.53 -8.99 17.34
CA ARG A 92 42.80 -7.60 17.70
C ARG A 92 44.31 -7.32 17.71
N LEU A 93 44.78 -6.63 16.68
CA LEU A 93 46.15 -6.12 16.60
C LEU A 93 46.43 -5.19 17.78
N ASN A 94 47.41 -5.55 18.60
CA ASN A 94 47.88 -4.70 19.70
C ASN A 94 48.50 -3.42 19.12
N VAL A 95 47.78 -2.31 19.25
CA VAL A 95 48.33 -0.98 18.96
C VAL A 95 49.36 -0.67 20.03
N VAL A 96 50.64 -0.74 19.67
CA VAL A 96 51.73 -0.23 20.50
C VAL A 96 51.81 1.27 20.26
N GLU A 97 51.42 2.07 21.25
CA GLU A 97 51.70 3.52 21.24
C GLU A 97 53.22 3.73 21.32
N VAL A 98 53.82 4.12 20.20
CA VAL A 98 55.21 4.56 20.16
C VAL A 98 55.24 6.05 20.55
N LYS A 99 56.00 6.33 21.61
CA LYS A 99 56.17 7.65 22.24
C LYS A 99 57.07 8.59 21.43
#